data_AF-A0A5N5Q9U9-F1
#
_entry.id   AF-A0A5N5Q9U9-F1
#
_cell.length_a   1.000
_cell.length_b   1.000
_cell.length_c   1.000
_cell.angle_alpha   90.00
_cell.angle_beta   90.00
_cell.angle_gamma   90.00
#
_symmetry.space_group_name_H-M   'P 1'
#
loop_
_entity.id
_entity.type
_entity.pdbx_description
1 polymer ?
#
loop_
_entity_poly.entity_id
_entity_poly.type
_entity_poly.pdbx_seq_one_letter_code
_entity_poly.pdbx_strand_id
1 'polypeptide(L)'
;MEHDPRYTLVIGGSTFILSRSQIEIDSPNYFTSCFLSNTYQATARRLELSRDPNLFRIIARHLCGYSVLPLAENEIPLGMTPASALANLRADAVFYNLRRLQHACDDQAPDQRTMMEERYMALLNTVVNPSKNLNEDPMVFFNSKQTFLYIGVTPAQISRPLFTNLTRPDSPNYFNDFRTLAALQEVLKLELGVGYRRDWRLVGYSIDSTPVSYNYSLTILLEKILPTSQ
;
A
#
# COMPACT_ATOMS: atom_id res chain seq x y z
N MET A 1 24.45 -11.92 -32.68
CA MET A 1 23.31 -11.22 -32.05
C MET A 1 22.47 -12.27 -31.36
N GLU A 2 22.46 -12.27 -30.04
CA GLU A 2 21.69 -13.25 -29.26
C GLU A 2 20.20 -12.92 -29.39
N HIS A 3 19.38 -13.91 -29.74
CA HIS A 3 17.94 -13.70 -29.96
C HIS A 3 17.23 -13.62 -28.60
N ASP A 4 16.56 -12.50 -28.32
CA ASP A 4 15.74 -12.33 -27.11
C ASP A 4 14.61 -13.39 -27.09
N PRO A 5 14.60 -14.36 -26.16
CA PRO A 5 13.59 -15.42 -26.13
C PRO A 5 12.18 -14.85 -26.03
N ARG A 6 11.21 -15.51 -26.67
CA ARG A 6 9.78 -15.13 -26.62
C ARG A 6 8.96 -16.18 -25.91
N TYR A 7 8.02 -15.71 -25.10
CA TYR A 7 7.11 -16.49 -24.27
C TYR A 7 5.67 -16.18 -24.65
N THR A 8 4.85 -17.21 -24.70
CA THR A 8 3.41 -17.12 -25.02
C THR A 8 2.62 -17.09 -23.72
N LEU A 9 1.74 -16.11 -23.56
CA LEU A 9 0.81 -16.03 -22.44
C LEU A 9 -0.61 -16.06 -22.99
N VAL A 10 -1.44 -16.95 -22.46
CA VAL A 10 -2.86 -17.03 -22.79
C VAL A 10 -3.65 -16.57 -21.59
N ILE A 11 -4.26 -15.40 -21.70
CA ILE A 11 -4.96 -14.72 -20.61
C ILE A 11 -6.43 -14.62 -20.99
N GLY A 12 -7.31 -15.32 -20.27
CA GLY A 12 -8.75 -15.32 -20.57
C GLY A 12 -9.06 -15.72 -22.02
N GLY A 13 -8.28 -16.64 -22.59
CA GLY A 13 -8.38 -17.06 -24.00
C GLY A 13 -7.69 -16.15 -25.01
N SER A 14 -7.24 -14.94 -24.63
CA SER A 14 -6.48 -14.03 -25.49
C SER A 14 -4.98 -14.31 -25.43
N THR A 15 -4.30 -14.29 -26.58
CA THR A 15 -2.86 -14.60 -26.66
C THR A 15 -2.00 -13.34 -26.66
N PHE A 16 -0.99 -13.30 -25.80
CA PHE A 16 0.04 -12.28 -25.69
C PHE A 16 1.41 -12.92 -25.90
N ILE A 17 2.33 -12.20 -26.54
CA ILE A 17 3.71 -12.67 -26.73
C ILE A 17 4.65 -11.63 -26.13
N LEU A 18 5.38 -12.03 -25.08
CA LEU A 18 6.36 -11.19 -24.41
C LEU A 18 7.78 -11.75 -24.60
N SER A 19 8.76 -10.89 -24.70
CA SER A 19 10.18 -11.27 -24.72
C SER A 19 10.73 -11.44 -23.31
N ARG A 20 11.94 -11.98 -23.18
CA ARG A 20 12.64 -12.09 -21.89
C ARG A 20 12.88 -10.71 -21.29
N SER A 21 13.37 -9.77 -22.10
CA SER A 21 13.60 -8.40 -21.64
C SER A 21 12.33 -7.75 -21.09
N GLN A 22 11.17 -8.00 -21.70
CA GLN A 22 9.88 -7.47 -21.23
C GLN A 22 9.46 -8.08 -19.89
N ILE A 23 9.54 -9.40 -19.72
CA ILE A 23 9.16 -10.03 -18.44
C ILE A 23 10.12 -9.66 -17.30
N GLU A 24 11.33 -9.20 -17.59
CA GLU A 24 12.33 -8.79 -16.58
C GLU A 24 12.14 -7.33 -16.08
N ILE A 25 11.35 -6.47 -16.75
CA ILE A 25 11.17 -5.03 -16.42
C ILE A 25 10.74 -4.76 -14.98
N ASP A 26 9.84 -5.59 -14.47
CA ASP A 26 9.33 -5.50 -13.09
C ASP A 26 9.64 -6.82 -12.37
N SER A 27 10.88 -7.29 -12.49
CA SER A 27 11.36 -8.49 -11.81
C SER A 27 11.76 -8.18 -10.35
N PRO A 28 11.67 -9.18 -9.44
CA PRO A 28 11.11 -10.51 -9.64
C PRO A 28 9.58 -10.49 -9.72
N ASN A 29 9.01 -11.22 -10.68
CA ASN A 29 7.57 -11.38 -10.86
C ASN A 29 7.19 -12.82 -11.23
N TYR A 30 5.89 -13.09 -11.30
CA TYR A 30 5.32 -14.40 -11.63
C TYR A 30 5.88 -14.97 -12.94
N PHE A 31 6.01 -14.16 -13.99
CA PHE A 31 6.51 -14.60 -15.30
C PHE A 31 8.00 -14.98 -15.24
N THR A 32 8.82 -14.19 -14.54
CA THR A 32 10.23 -14.56 -14.34
C THR A 32 10.36 -15.87 -13.57
N SER A 33 9.51 -16.10 -12.56
CA SER A 33 9.49 -17.37 -11.82
C SER A 33 9.05 -18.55 -12.70
N CYS A 34 8.04 -18.36 -13.55
CA CYS A 34 7.55 -19.42 -14.43
C CYS A 34 8.51 -19.76 -15.57
N PHE A 35 9.09 -18.75 -16.23
CA PHE A 35 9.83 -18.94 -17.49
C PHE A 35 11.35 -19.01 -17.33
N LEU A 36 11.90 -18.46 -16.24
CA LEU A 36 13.35 -18.37 -16.02
C LEU A 36 13.84 -19.28 -14.88
N SER A 37 12.94 -19.97 -14.16
CA SER A 37 13.34 -20.96 -13.17
C SER A 37 13.81 -22.26 -13.84
N ASN A 38 14.74 -22.98 -13.22
CA ASN A 38 15.24 -24.28 -13.73
C ASN A 38 14.24 -25.44 -13.49
N THR A 39 12.94 -25.17 -13.42
CA THR A 39 11.92 -26.19 -13.16
C THR A 39 11.30 -26.69 -14.47
N TYR A 40 10.76 -27.91 -14.49
CA TYR A 40 10.17 -28.53 -15.69
C TYR A 40 9.10 -27.68 -16.39
N GLN A 41 8.42 -26.77 -15.66
CA GLN A 41 7.44 -25.82 -16.22
C GLN A 41 8.08 -24.74 -17.10
N ALA A 42 9.33 -24.34 -16.87
CA ALA A 42 10.03 -23.35 -17.69
C ALA A 42 10.34 -23.84 -19.12
N THR A 43 10.31 -25.16 -19.34
CA THR A 43 10.45 -25.76 -20.66
C THR A 43 9.26 -25.43 -21.57
N ALA A 44 8.07 -25.25 -20.98
CA ALA A 44 6.91 -24.78 -21.71
C ALA A 44 7.01 -23.25 -21.82
N ARG A 45 7.43 -22.75 -22.99
CA ARG A 45 7.38 -21.30 -23.34
C ARG A 45 5.94 -20.77 -23.47
N ARG A 46 4.99 -21.36 -22.76
CA ARG A 46 3.56 -21.10 -22.79
C ARG A 46 3.01 -21.16 -21.37
N LEU A 47 2.26 -20.13 -20.99
CA LEU A 47 1.56 -20.01 -19.72
C LEU A 47 0.11 -19.65 -19.99
N GLU A 48 -0.83 -20.29 -19.30
CA GLU A 48 -2.26 -20.04 -19.47
C GLU A 48 -2.89 -19.68 -18.12
N LEU A 49 -3.65 -18.59 -18.09
CA LEU A 49 -4.22 -18.00 -16.88
C LEU A 49 -5.63 -17.47 -17.12
N SER A 50 -6.52 -17.75 -16.17
CA SER A 50 -7.90 -17.25 -16.17
C SER A 50 -7.96 -15.86 -15.53
N ARG A 51 -7.46 -14.84 -16.24
CA ARG A 51 -7.50 -13.42 -15.85
C ARG A 51 -8.12 -12.57 -16.97
N ASP A 52 -8.46 -11.32 -16.67
CA ASP A 52 -9.08 -10.42 -17.64
C ASP A 52 -8.07 -9.97 -18.71
N PRO A 53 -8.31 -10.26 -20.00
CA PRO A 53 -7.37 -9.92 -21.07
C PRO A 53 -7.25 -8.41 -21.32
N ASN A 54 -8.26 -7.62 -21.00
CA ASN A 54 -8.24 -6.17 -21.23
C ASN A 54 -7.36 -5.47 -20.19
N LEU A 55 -7.46 -5.86 -18.92
CA LEU A 55 -6.52 -5.43 -17.87
C LEU A 55 -5.11 -5.91 -18.17
N PHE A 56 -4.97 -7.14 -18.66
CA PHE A 56 -3.65 -7.66 -19.04
C PHE A 56 -2.98 -6.84 -20.15
N ARG A 57 -3.75 -6.25 -21.05
CA ARG A 57 -3.20 -5.36 -22.10
C ARG A 57 -2.54 -4.10 -21.50
N ILE A 58 -3.04 -3.61 -20.37
CA ILE A 58 -2.42 -2.52 -19.60
C ILE A 58 -1.12 -3.03 -18.96
N ILE A 59 -1.17 -4.21 -18.33
CA ILE A 59 0.02 -4.87 -17.75
C ILE A 59 1.11 -5.12 -18.79
N ALA A 60 0.75 -5.57 -19.99
CA ALA A 60 1.71 -5.80 -21.07
C ALA A 60 2.44 -4.51 -21.47
N ARG A 61 1.76 -3.35 -21.45
CA ARG A 61 2.40 -2.05 -21.70
C ARG A 61 3.33 -1.64 -20.57
N HIS A 62 2.95 -1.89 -19.31
CA HIS A 62 3.85 -1.71 -18.16
C HIS A 62 5.11 -2.57 -18.31
N LEU A 63 4.99 -3.83 -18.75
CA LEU A 63 6.10 -4.72 -19.04
C LEU A 63 6.90 -4.34 -20.30
N CYS A 64 6.39 -3.43 -21.14
CA CYS A 64 7.17 -2.76 -22.18
C CYS A 64 7.92 -1.53 -21.65
N GLY A 65 7.77 -1.19 -20.36
CA GLY A 65 8.40 -0.03 -19.72
C GLY A 65 7.59 1.26 -19.77
N TYR A 66 6.34 1.24 -20.26
CA TYR A 66 5.50 2.45 -20.29
C TYR A 66 4.93 2.79 -18.92
N SER A 67 4.78 4.08 -18.63
CA SER A 67 3.90 4.53 -17.54
C SER A 67 2.45 4.35 -17.99
N VAL A 68 1.69 3.54 -17.25
CA VAL A 68 0.29 3.19 -17.58
C VAL A 68 -0.72 3.86 -16.65
N LEU A 69 -0.24 4.72 -15.74
CA LEU A 69 -1.06 5.47 -14.80
C LEU A 69 -0.75 6.97 -14.90
N PRO A 70 -1.75 7.86 -14.68
CA PRO A 70 -3.18 7.56 -14.47
C PRO A 70 -3.83 6.88 -15.69
N LEU A 71 -4.87 6.08 -15.45
CA LEU A 71 -5.61 5.42 -16.54
C LEU A 71 -6.30 6.47 -17.40
N ALA A 72 -5.98 6.51 -18.70
CA ALA A 72 -6.74 7.33 -19.63
C ALA A 72 -8.15 6.76 -19.84
N GLU A 73 -9.14 7.61 -20.08
CA GLU A 73 -10.55 7.17 -20.22
C GLU A 73 -10.74 6.09 -21.29
N ASN A 74 -9.97 6.15 -22.37
CA ASN A 74 -10.00 5.19 -23.47
C ASN A 74 -9.24 3.88 -23.18
N GLU A 75 -8.53 3.79 -22.05
CA GLU A 75 -7.80 2.59 -21.62
C GLU A 75 -8.59 1.77 -20.59
N ILE A 76 -9.67 2.33 -20.05
CA ILE A 76 -10.55 1.65 -19.09
C ILE A 76 -11.32 0.54 -19.83
N PRO A 77 -11.20 -0.73 -19.39
CA PRO A 77 -11.95 -1.82 -19.99
C PRO A 77 -13.46 -1.59 -19.98
N LEU A 78 -14.14 -2.02 -21.06
CA LEU A 78 -15.59 -1.92 -21.17
C LEU A 78 -16.27 -2.60 -19.97
N GLY A 79 -17.21 -1.89 -19.33
CA GLY A 79 -17.91 -2.38 -18.15
C GLY A 79 -17.20 -2.09 -16.82
N MET A 80 -16.04 -1.41 -16.83
CA MET A 80 -15.38 -0.91 -15.63
C MET A 80 -15.55 0.60 -15.50
N THR A 81 -15.71 1.07 -14.26
CA THR A 81 -15.48 2.47 -13.89
C THR A 81 -13.97 2.72 -13.72
N PRO A 82 -13.48 3.98 -13.74
CA PRO A 82 -12.08 4.28 -13.45
C PRO A 82 -11.62 3.68 -12.11
N ALA A 83 -12.44 3.80 -11.07
CA ALA A 83 -12.14 3.27 -9.74
C ALA A 83 -12.04 1.73 -9.73
N SER A 84 -13.00 1.03 -10.34
CA SER A 84 -12.95 -0.43 -10.42
C SER A 84 -11.82 -0.93 -11.32
N ALA A 85 -11.49 -0.21 -12.41
CA ALA A 85 -10.37 -0.55 -13.28
C ALA A 85 -9.04 -0.44 -12.54
N LEU A 86 -8.84 0.64 -11.77
CA LEU A 86 -7.65 0.79 -10.93
C LEU A 86 -7.57 -0.29 -9.84
N ALA A 87 -8.67 -0.58 -9.15
CA ALA A 87 -8.71 -1.61 -8.12
C ALA A 87 -8.42 -3.01 -8.68
N ASN A 88 -8.99 -3.35 -9.83
CA ASN A 88 -8.76 -4.64 -10.49
C ASN A 88 -7.34 -4.74 -11.08
N LEU A 89 -6.82 -3.65 -11.67
CA LEU A 89 -5.43 -3.59 -12.15
C LEU A 89 -4.45 -3.81 -11.00
N ARG A 90 -4.70 -3.19 -9.84
CA ARG A 90 -3.93 -3.43 -8.61
C ARG A 90 -4.00 -4.89 -8.16
N ALA A 91 -5.19 -5.49 -8.16
CA ALA A 91 -5.36 -6.89 -7.78
C ALA A 91 -4.56 -7.84 -8.69
N ASP A 92 -4.55 -7.58 -9.99
CA ASP A 92 -3.73 -8.35 -10.93
C ASP A 92 -2.23 -8.05 -10.77
N ALA A 93 -1.83 -6.80 -10.51
CA ALA A 93 -0.44 -6.46 -10.20
C ALA A 93 0.08 -7.25 -8.97
N VAL A 94 -0.74 -7.39 -7.93
CA VAL A 94 -0.44 -8.24 -6.77
C VAL A 94 -0.32 -9.71 -7.17
N PHE A 95 -1.28 -10.23 -7.95
CA PHE A 95 -1.27 -11.63 -8.40
C PHE A 95 -0.01 -11.97 -9.20
N TYR A 96 0.39 -11.08 -10.12
CA TYR A 96 1.59 -11.26 -10.93
C TYR A 96 2.88 -10.88 -10.19
N ASN A 97 2.80 -10.40 -8.96
CA ASN A 97 3.93 -9.86 -8.19
C ASN A 97 4.69 -8.76 -8.96
N LEU A 98 3.95 -7.86 -9.61
CA LEU A 98 4.47 -6.68 -10.32
C LEU A 98 4.54 -5.50 -9.35
N ARG A 99 5.59 -5.47 -8.52
CA ARG A 99 5.68 -4.53 -7.39
C ARG A 99 5.65 -3.08 -7.83
N ARG A 100 6.32 -2.73 -8.93
CA ARG A 100 6.31 -1.33 -9.41
C ARG A 100 4.91 -0.92 -9.87
N LEU A 101 4.19 -1.81 -10.57
CA LEU A 101 2.81 -1.53 -10.97
C LEU A 101 1.87 -1.45 -9.77
N GLN A 102 2.03 -2.34 -8.79
CA GLN A 102 1.27 -2.31 -7.55
C GLN A 102 1.43 -0.96 -6.84
N HIS A 103 2.67 -0.51 -6.64
CA HIS A 103 2.96 0.79 -6.03
C HIS A 103 2.35 1.95 -6.82
N ALA A 104 2.46 1.93 -8.15
CA ALA A 104 1.85 2.96 -8.98
C ALA A 104 0.32 2.98 -8.82
N CYS A 105 -0.32 1.82 -8.66
CA CYS A 105 -1.76 1.75 -8.37
C CYS A 105 -2.09 2.27 -6.96
N ASP A 106 -1.28 1.94 -5.96
CA ASP A 106 -1.44 2.44 -4.58
C ASP A 106 -1.32 3.97 -4.53
N ASP A 107 -0.44 4.56 -5.34
CA ASP A 107 -0.24 6.01 -5.46
C ASP A 107 -1.41 6.72 -6.17
N GLN A 108 -2.21 5.99 -6.96
CA GLN A 108 -3.37 6.51 -7.69
C GLN A 108 -4.71 6.19 -7.04
N ALA A 109 -4.74 5.25 -6.08
CA ALA A 109 -5.94 4.95 -5.34
C ALA A 109 -6.45 6.29 -4.78
N PRO A 110 -7.74 6.63 -4.96
CA PRO A 110 -8.28 7.84 -4.39
C PRO A 110 -7.93 7.78 -2.93
N ASP A 111 -7.05 8.69 -2.58
CA ASP A 111 -6.59 8.84 -1.25
C ASP A 111 -7.85 9.02 -0.41
N GLN A 112 -8.04 8.20 0.62
CA GLN A 112 -8.89 8.66 1.73
C GLN A 112 -8.43 10.07 2.19
N ARG A 113 -7.18 10.46 1.85
CA ARG A 113 -6.57 11.79 1.97
C ARG A 113 -7.26 12.93 1.15
N THR A 114 -8.14 12.68 0.17
CA THR A 114 -8.87 13.77 -0.56
C THR A 114 -10.27 14.05 -0.02
N MET A 115 -10.87 13.15 0.79
CA MET A 115 -12.21 13.38 1.34
C MET A 115 -12.21 14.12 2.69
N MET A 116 -11.04 14.38 3.28
CA MET A 116 -10.93 15.19 4.48
C MET A 116 -10.33 16.55 4.16
N GLU A 117 -11.20 17.55 4.07
CA GLU A 117 -10.82 18.98 4.01
C GLU A 117 -10.09 19.42 5.30
N GLU A 118 -10.29 18.68 6.39
CA GLU A 118 -9.78 19.02 7.70
C GLU A 118 -8.24 19.00 7.77
N ARG A 119 -7.69 20.01 8.45
CA ARG A 119 -6.25 20.16 8.69
C ARG A 119 -5.66 18.99 9.50
N TYR A 120 -6.48 18.27 10.26
CA TYR A 120 -6.04 17.18 11.12
C TYR A 120 -6.79 15.88 10.81
N MET A 121 -6.07 14.77 10.95
CA MET A 121 -6.58 13.42 10.77
C MET A 121 -6.23 12.56 11.96
N ALA A 122 -7.21 11.81 12.48
CA ALA A 122 -6.96 10.79 13.49
C ALA A 122 -7.11 9.39 12.89
N LEU A 123 -6.12 8.55 13.19
CA LEU A 123 -6.16 7.10 12.99
C LEU A 123 -6.49 6.47 14.34
N LEU A 124 -7.61 5.76 14.40
CA LEU A 124 -8.14 5.12 15.60
C LEU A 124 -8.14 3.60 15.43
N ASN A 125 -7.69 2.87 16.43
CA ASN A 125 -7.66 1.40 16.41
C ASN A 125 -7.81 0.81 17.81
N THR A 126 -8.18 -0.47 17.85
CA THR A 126 -8.15 -1.29 19.05
C THR A 126 -7.24 -2.50 18.81
N VAL A 127 -6.17 -2.60 19.58
CA VAL A 127 -5.29 -3.77 19.59
C VAL A 127 -5.87 -4.76 20.59
N VAL A 128 -6.19 -5.98 20.16
CA VAL A 128 -6.87 -7.00 20.99
C VAL A 128 -5.92 -8.15 21.24
N ASN A 129 -5.69 -8.49 22.51
CA ASN A 129 -4.86 -9.63 22.93
C ASN A 129 -3.51 -9.73 22.20
N PRO A 130 -2.64 -8.70 22.28
CA PRO A 130 -1.37 -8.71 21.57
C PRO A 130 -0.46 -9.82 22.11
N SER A 131 0.20 -10.56 21.22
CA SER A 131 1.14 -11.63 21.58
C SER A 131 2.44 -11.11 22.23
N LYS A 132 2.71 -9.81 22.04
CA LYS A 132 3.83 -9.06 22.62
C LYS A 132 3.32 -7.72 23.12
N ASN A 133 3.75 -7.32 24.31
CA ASN A 133 3.47 -5.96 24.77
C ASN A 133 4.35 -4.94 24.05
N LEU A 134 3.99 -3.66 24.19
CA LEU A 134 4.69 -2.54 23.54
C LEU A 134 6.19 -2.48 23.88
N ASN A 135 6.59 -2.86 25.10
CA ASN A 135 7.99 -2.78 25.54
C ASN A 135 8.84 -3.93 24.98
N GLU A 136 8.24 -5.09 24.77
CA GLU A 136 8.91 -6.25 24.19
C GLU A 136 9.18 -6.04 22.70
N ASP A 137 8.12 -5.79 21.93
CA ASP A 137 8.19 -5.63 20.49
C ASP A 137 7.05 -4.73 19.98
N PRO A 138 7.31 -3.42 19.82
CA PRO A 138 6.32 -2.50 19.29
C PRO A 138 5.80 -2.88 17.90
N MET A 139 6.63 -3.48 17.04
CA MET A 139 6.21 -3.87 15.68
C MET A 139 5.19 -5.00 15.75
N VAL A 140 5.46 -6.04 16.54
CA VAL A 140 4.51 -7.14 16.73
C VAL A 140 3.23 -6.65 17.42
N PHE A 141 3.35 -5.76 18.40
CA PHE A 141 2.21 -5.11 19.04
C PHE A 141 1.33 -4.38 18.02
N PHE A 142 1.90 -3.50 17.20
CA PHE A 142 1.14 -2.77 16.19
C PHE A 142 0.68 -3.66 15.03
N ASN A 143 1.29 -4.81 14.77
CA ASN A 143 0.81 -5.78 13.78
C ASN A 143 -0.38 -6.61 14.27
N SER A 144 -0.62 -6.68 15.58
CA SER A 144 -1.84 -7.29 16.14
C SER A 144 -3.08 -6.37 16.07
N LYS A 145 -2.95 -5.24 15.34
CA LYS A 145 -4.04 -4.31 15.06
C LYS A 145 -5.14 -4.94 14.18
N GLN A 146 -6.34 -4.39 14.29
CA GLN A 146 -7.37 -4.52 13.25
C GLN A 146 -7.20 -3.42 12.19
N THR A 147 -8.22 -3.20 11.36
CA THR A 147 -8.28 -2.08 10.41
C THR A 147 -8.34 -0.74 11.16
N PHE A 148 -7.54 0.24 10.74
CA PHE A 148 -7.66 1.60 11.26
C PHE A 148 -8.95 2.27 10.79
N LEU A 149 -9.59 3.00 11.69
CA LEU A 149 -10.63 3.97 11.37
C LEU A 149 -9.99 5.35 11.20
N TYR A 150 -10.45 6.07 10.17
CA TYR A 150 -9.94 7.39 9.81
C TYR A 150 -11.04 8.42 10.04
N ILE A 151 -10.73 9.52 10.72
CA ILE A 151 -11.65 10.64 10.88
C ILE A 151 -10.96 11.99 10.71
N GLY A 152 -11.69 12.95 10.13
CA GLY A 152 -11.33 14.36 10.13
C GLY A 152 -11.51 14.93 11.52
N VAL A 153 -10.51 15.68 11.97
CA VAL A 153 -10.52 16.31 13.29
C VAL A 153 -10.55 17.82 13.09
N THR A 154 -11.70 18.40 13.42
CA THR A 154 -11.88 19.85 13.44
C THR A 154 -11.04 20.48 14.55
N PRO A 155 -10.66 21.77 14.44
CA PRO A 155 -9.95 22.47 15.52
C PRO A 155 -10.64 22.37 16.89
N ALA A 156 -11.97 22.40 16.93
CA ALA A 156 -12.75 22.27 18.16
C ALA A 156 -12.66 20.87 18.79
N GLN A 157 -12.45 19.82 17.99
CA GLN A 157 -12.29 18.46 18.48
C GLN A 157 -10.90 18.22 19.08
N ILE A 158 -9.85 18.90 18.59
CA ILE A 158 -8.46 18.76 19.11
C ILE A 158 -8.38 19.14 20.59
N SER A 159 -9.21 20.07 21.04
CA SER A 159 -9.27 20.45 22.46
C SER A 159 -9.93 19.41 23.36
N ARG A 160 -10.42 18.28 22.83
CA ARG A 160 -11.03 17.20 23.62
C ARG A 160 -9.98 16.29 24.26
N PRO A 161 -10.30 15.64 25.40
CA PRO A 161 -9.35 14.81 26.16
C PRO A 161 -8.61 13.75 25.34
N LEU A 162 -9.26 13.19 24.32
CA LEU A 162 -8.67 12.20 23.41
C LEU A 162 -7.42 12.72 22.68
N PHE A 163 -7.33 14.02 22.42
CA PHE A 163 -6.26 14.63 21.62
C PHE A 163 -5.36 15.58 22.42
N THR A 164 -5.69 15.89 23.68
CA THR A 164 -4.89 16.80 24.52
C THR A 164 -3.73 16.10 25.23
N ASN A 165 -3.83 14.80 25.48
CA ASN A 165 -2.85 14.02 26.25
C ASN A 165 -2.02 13.08 25.37
N LEU A 166 -1.74 13.50 24.13
CA LEU A 166 -0.95 12.70 23.20
C LEU A 166 0.55 12.78 23.54
N THR A 167 1.23 11.64 23.50
CA THR A 167 2.69 11.57 23.50
C THR A 167 3.22 12.22 22.23
N ARG A 168 4.13 13.19 22.38
CA ARG A 168 4.68 13.92 21.24
C ARG A 168 5.91 13.21 20.66
N PRO A 169 6.08 13.24 19.33
CA PRO A 169 7.20 12.58 18.68
C PRO A 169 8.55 13.28 18.90
N ASP A 170 8.56 14.53 19.36
CA ASP A 170 9.75 15.32 19.68
C ASP A 170 10.19 15.19 21.15
N SER A 171 9.44 14.44 21.98
CA SER A 171 9.74 14.23 23.40
C SER A 171 10.06 12.77 23.81
N PRO A 172 10.75 11.94 23.01
CA PRO A 172 11.19 10.62 23.49
C PRO A 172 12.28 10.78 24.55
N ASN A 173 12.08 10.17 25.72
CA ASN A 173 13.02 10.25 26.84
C ASN A 173 13.81 8.96 27.04
N TYR A 174 13.30 7.84 26.52
CA TYR A 174 13.87 6.51 26.70
C TYR A 174 14.03 5.76 25.39
N PHE A 175 14.95 4.80 25.34
CA PHE A 175 15.18 3.94 24.17
C PHE A 175 13.87 3.30 23.65
N ASN A 176 12.97 2.93 24.56
CA ASN A 176 11.71 2.32 24.20
C ASN A 176 10.73 3.28 23.49
N ASP A 177 10.83 4.58 23.78
CA ASP A 177 10.05 5.61 23.09
C ASP A 177 10.47 5.70 21.62
N PHE A 178 11.79 5.64 21.35
CA PHE A 178 12.32 5.59 19.99
C PHE A 178 11.88 4.32 19.24
N ARG A 179 11.87 3.16 19.90
CA ARG A 179 11.35 1.92 19.29
C ARG A 179 9.86 2.04 18.94
N THR A 180 9.08 2.64 19.83
CA THR A 180 7.65 2.89 19.61
C THR A 180 7.43 3.83 18.43
N LEU A 181 8.18 4.94 18.37
CA LEU A 181 8.12 5.90 17.27
C LEU A 181 8.52 5.27 15.93
N ALA A 182 9.58 4.47 15.89
CA ALA A 182 9.99 3.76 14.68
C ALA A 182 8.88 2.82 14.18
N ALA A 183 8.23 2.10 15.10
CA ALA A 183 7.14 1.21 14.74
C ALA A 183 5.89 1.96 14.28
N LEU A 184 5.54 3.08 14.92
CA LEU A 184 4.49 3.98 14.46
C LEU A 184 4.77 4.54 13.07
N GLN A 185 6.02 4.90 12.77
CA GLN A 185 6.39 5.40 11.44
C GLN A 185 6.24 4.33 10.36
N GLU A 186 6.52 3.06 10.65
CA GLU A 186 6.26 1.95 9.74
C GLU A 186 4.75 1.68 9.60
N VAL A 187 3.98 1.80 10.68
CA VAL A 187 2.50 1.75 10.61
C VAL A 187 1.98 2.84 9.67
N LEU A 188 2.41 4.09 9.85
CA LEU A 188 2.00 5.21 8.98
C LEU A 188 2.42 5.00 7.54
N LYS A 189 3.60 4.41 7.29
CA LYS A 189 4.05 4.05 5.94
C LYS A 189 3.19 2.97 5.30
N LEU A 190 2.69 2.01 6.08
CA LEU A 190 1.78 0.97 5.60
C LEU A 190 0.37 1.52 5.35
N GLU A 191 -0.15 2.37 6.24
CA GLU A 191 -1.51 2.93 6.12
C GLU A 191 -1.59 4.08 5.11
N LEU A 192 -0.56 4.91 5.02
CA LEU A 192 -0.55 6.16 4.26
C LEU A 192 0.51 6.17 3.15
N GLY A 193 1.13 5.03 2.85
CA GLY A 193 2.13 4.90 1.80
C GLY A 193 3.50 5.50 2.13
N VAL A 194 4.50 5.15 1.32
CA VAL A 194 5.92 5.53 1.52
C VAL A 194 6.14 7.04 1.49
N GLY A 195 5.26 7.77 0.81
CA GLY A 195 5.31 9.22 0.66
C GLY A 195 4.65 10.03 1.79
N TYR A 196 4.03 9.40 2.79
CA TYR A 196 3.14 10.09 3.74
C TYR A 196 3.75 11.33 4.41
N ARG A 197 5.07 11.34 4.61
CA ARG A 197 5.80 12.46 5.23
C ARG A 197 5.80 13.74 4.41
N ARG A 198 5.39 13.68 3.14
CA ARG A 198 5.21 14.87 2.29
C ARG A 198 3.92 15.60 2.61
N ASP A 199 2.88 14.85 2.96
CA ASP A 199 1.52 15.36 3.12
C ASP A 199 1.10 15.46 4.59
N TRP A 200 1.73 14.68 5.47
CA TRP A 200 1.33 14.54 6.87
C TRP A 200 2.52 14.61 7.82
N ARG A 201 2.31 15.35 8.91
CA ARG A 201 3.19 15.41 10.08
C ARG A 201 2.53 14.70 11.25
N LEU A 202 3.27 13.81 11.91
CA LEU A 202 2.83 13.21 13.17
C LEU A 202 2.78 14.28 14.27
N VAL A 203 1.59 14.50 14.84
CA VAL A 203 1.38 15.43 15.97
C VAL A 203 1.60 14.74 17.30
N GLY A 204 1.07 13.52 17.42
CA GLY A 204 1.22 12.70 18.62
C GLY A 204 0.41 11.42 18.56
N TYR A 205 0.56 10.59 19.59
CA TYR A 205 -0.15 9.32 19.72
C TYR A 205 -0.51 9.02 21.18
N SER A 206 -1.54 8.20 21.41
CA SER A 206 -1.83 7.61 22.73
C SER A 206 -2.06 6.11 22.58
N ILE A 207 -1.68 5.38 23.63
CA ILE A 207 -1.90 3.94 23.75
C ILE A 207 -2.44 3.70 25.16
N ASP A 208 -3.74 3.52 25.25
CA ASP A 208 -4.45 3.43 26.53
C ASP A 208 -4.94 1.99 26.73
N SER A 209 -4.50 1.34 27.81
CA SER A 209 -4.97 0.00 28.14
C SER A 209 -6.36 0.07 28.76
N THR A 210 -7.25 -0.82 28.34
CA THR A 210 -8.52 -1.02 29.05
C THR A 210 -8.28 -1.97 30.23
N PRO A 211 -8.70 -1.64 31.46
CA PRO A 211 -8.36 -2.47 32.64
C PRO A 211 -8.93 -3.89 32.63
N VAL A 212 -9.99 -4.15 31.86
CA VAL A 212 -10.83 -5.36 31.96
C VAL A 212 -10.53 -6.40 30.89
N SER A 213 -9.94 -5.97 29.77
CA SER A 213 -9.56 -6.80 28.64
C SER A 213 -8.17 -6.36 28.25
N TYR A 214 -7.24 -7.26 27.91
CA TYR A 214 -5.89 -6.94 27.42
C TYR A 214 -5.92 -6.24 26.03
N ASN A 215 -6.78 -5.24 25.91
CA ASN A 215 -7.06 -4.45 24.74
C ASN A 215 -6.48 -3.06 24.97
N TYR A 216 -5.97 -2.49 23.89
CA TYR A 216 -5.37 -1.17 23.90
C TYR A 216 -6.07 -0.32 22.86
N SER A 217 -6.50 0.87 23.28
CA SER A 217 -6.99 1.89 22.37
C SER A 217 -5.79 2.67 21.84
N LEU A 218 -5.65 2.71 20.52
CA LEU A 218 -4.59 3.42 19.83
C LEU A 218 -5.19 4.64 19.12
N THR A 219 -4.65 5.81 19.45
CA THR A 219 -4.95 7.06 18.75
C THR A 219 -3.67 7.59 18.15
N ILE A 220 -3.68 7.93 16.85
CA ILE A 220 -2.58 8.62 16.18
C ILE A 220 -3.15 9.87 15.52
N LEU A 221 -2.62 11.04 15.86
CA LEU A 221 -3.04 12.32 15.29
C LEU A 221 -1.99 12.84 14.31
N LEU A 222 -2.45 13.19 13.12
CA LEU A 222 -1.65 13.76 12.05
C LEU A 222 -2.16 15.16 11.70
N GLU A 223 -1.26 16.01 11.23
CA GLU A 223 -1.55 17.33 10.69
C GLU A 223 -1.08 17.40 9.24
N LYS A 224 -1.94 17.96 8.39
CA LYS A 224 -1.64 18.15 6.97
C LYS A 224 -0.52 19.18 6.81
N ILE A 225 0.49 18.84 6.01
CA ILE A 225 1.57 19.77 5.64
C ILE A 225 1.04 20.64 4.50
N LEU A 226 0.80 21.92 4.78
CA LEU A 226 0.36 22.86 3.75
C LEU A 226 1.54 23.22 2.85
N PRO A 227 1.37 23.23 1.52
CA PRO A 227 2.41 23.70 0.62
C PRO A 227 2.68 25.17 0.93
N THR A 228 3.95 25.51 1.17
CA THR A 228 4.38 26.89 1.32
C THR A 228 4.12 27.60 0.00
N SER A 229 3.22 28.58 -0.02
CA SER A 229 3.00 29.42 -1.20
C SER A 229 4.33 30.11 -1.54
N GLN A 230 4.90 29.79 -2.70
CA GLN A 230 5.96 30.57 -3.34
C GLN A 230 5.34 31.69 -4.16
#